data_AF-A0A1V1PA58-F1
#
_entry.id   AF-A0A1V1PA58-F1
#
_cell.length_a   1.000
_cell.length_b   1.000
_cell.length_c   1.000
_cell.angle_alpha   90.00
_cell.angle_beta   90.00
_cell.angle_gamma   90.00
#
_symmetry.space_group_name_H-M   'P 1'
#
loop_
_entity.id
_entity.type
_entity.pdbx_description
1 polymer ?
#
loop_
_entity_poly.entity_id
_entity_poly.type
_entity_poly.pdbx_seq_one_letter_code
_entity_poly.pdbx_strand_id
1 'polypeptide(L)'
;MLSHGIRFNYLFNAISYDAYASKLILIEEKLKKLRDMGVTTLTVSHSLLANFIRSKGFTFEIACSLNNFVNSVDRAMLFIGSGYDRIIVDEDEHRNIKLIQSIYDCCKVPVEILLNNGCVHRCINRISHQSIFAQSNLEADERLKLCQKMVSTCHSLFNSDFSTFLKANWVRPEDIKRYMAAGVTLFKLVSRTALTDSILQRLAIYSSQAYSGNVLNYVSVECPKEFYASSKTTHFGFNYLDTEHLSPYFDHVWNDCPGDNCQICNQWAEKIFPHVQR
;
A
#
# COMPACT_ATOMS: atom_id res chain seq x y z
N MET A 1 7.18 -8.03 27.96
CA MET A 1 7.67 -7.10 26.91
C MET A 1 8.21 -7.91 25.75
N LEU A 2 8.04 -7.44 24.51
CA LEU A 2 8.63 -8.07 23.32
C LEU A 2 10.15 -7.89 23.40
N SER A 3 10.92 -8.97 23.23
CA SER A 3 12.36 -9.03 23.52
C SER A 3 13.23 -8.05 22.73
N HIS A 4 12.72 -7.49 21.64
CA HIS A 4 13.45 -6.61 20.73
C HIS A 4 12.77 -5.23 20.55
N GLY A 5 11.76 -4.89 21.36
CA GLY A 5 11.01 -3.63 21.20
C GLY A 5 10.15 -3.54 19.93
N ILE A 6 10.03 -4.62 19.17
CA ILE A 6 9.22 -4.70 17.94
C ILE A 6 7.80 -5.13 18.30
N ARG A 7 6.80 -4.28 18.00
CA ARG A 7 5.37 -4.61 18.15
C ARG A 7 4.88 -5.46 16.99
N PHE A 8 3.90 -6.33 17.26
CA PHE A 8 3.29 -7.18 16.23
C PHE A 8 1.90 -6.66 15.84
N ASN A 9 1.67 -6.55 14.52
CA ASN A 9 0.39 -6.21 13.93
C ASN A 9 -0.17 -7.42 13.15
N TYR A 10 -1.31 -7.97 13.59
CA TYR A 10 -1.95 -9.09 12.92
C TYR A 10 -2.99 -8.62 11.90
N LEU A 11 -3.03 -9.24 10.72
CA LEU A 11 -3.94 -8.84 9.63
C LEU A 11 -5.24 -9.65 9.64
N PHE A 12 -6.36 -8.96 9.84
CA PHE A 12 -7.72 -9.40 9.49
C PHE A 12 -8.23 -8.54 8.33
N ASN A 13 -7.56 -8.64 7.18
CA ASN A 13 -7.70 -7.68 6.08
C ASN A 13 -8.34 -8.23 4.79
N ALA A 14 -8.91 -9.45 4.82
CA ALA A 14 -9.68 -9.99 3.71
C ALA A 14 -10.80 -9.02 3.32
N ILE A 15 -10.97 -8.73 2.03
CA ILE A 15 -11.91 -7.70 1.54
C ILE A 15 -13.39 -8.11 1.66
N SER A 16 -13.65 -9.39 1.89
CA SER A 16 -15.00 -9.96 1.92
C SER A 16 -15.41 -10.33 3.35
N TYR A 17 -16.58 -9.88 3.80
CA TYR A 17 -17.00 -10.03 5.20
C TYR A 17 -17.43 -11.45 5.55
N ASP A 18 -17.87 -12.25 4.58
CA ASP A 18 -18.19 -13.67 4.74
C ASP A 18 -16.98 -14.49 5.25
N ALA A 19 -15.76 -14.01 5.01
CA ALA A 19 -14.55 -14.55 5.62
C ALA A 19 -14.61 -14.57 7.16
N TYR A 20 -15.42 -13.70 7.76
CA TYR A 20 -15.55 -13.50 9.21
C TYR A 20 -16.94 -13.81 9.78
N ALA A 21 -18.00 -13.46 9.04
CA ALA A 21 -19.38 -13.42 9.56
C ALA A 21 -19.83 -14.74 10.22
N SER A 22 -19.53 -15.88 9.61
CA SER A 22 -19.90 -17.21 10.12
C SER A 22 -18.92 -17.78 11.16
N LYS A 23 -17.82 -17.06 11.45
CA LYS A 23 -16.68 -17.56 12.24
C LYS A 23 -16.42 -16.72 13.49
N LEU A 24 -17.37 -15.90 13.94
CA LEU A 24 -17.16 -14.96 15.07
C LEU A 24 -16.69 -15.64 16.36
N ILE A 25 -17.19 -16.86 16.67
CA ILE A 25 -16.74 -17.63 17.84
C ILE A 25 -15.24 -18.00 17.71
N LEU A 26 -14.85 -18.55 16.56
CA LEU A 26 -13.45 -18.90 16.27
C LEU A 26 -12.54 -17.66 16.27
N ILE A 27 -13.06 -16.53 15.79
CA ILE A 27 -12.37 -15.25 15.81
C ILE A 27 -12.16 -14.77 17.24
N GLU A 28 -13.16 -14.88 18.13
CA GLU A 28 -13.02 -14.52 19.53
C GLU A 28 -11.91 -15.34 20.22
N GLU A 29 -11.89 -16.65 20.00
CA GLU A 29 -10.83 -17.53 20.51
C GLU A 29 -9.45 -17.16 19.95
N LYS A 30 -9.39 -16.83 18.64
CA LYS A 30 -8.16 -16.36 18.00
C LYS A 30 -7.69 -15.03 18.62
N LEU A 31 -8.59 -14.09 18.89
CA LEU A 31 -8.27 -12.81 19.54
C LEU A 31 -7.73 -13.02 20.96
N LYS A 32 -8.29 -13.95 21.75
CA LYS A 32 -7.74 -14.33 23.08
C LYS A 32 -6.30 -14.82 22.93
N LYS A 33 -6.06 -15.75 22.01
CA LYS A 33 -4.70 -16.26 21.73
C LYS A 33 -3.74 -15.15 21.30
N LEU A 34 -4.16 -14.26 20.38
CA LEU A 34 -3.32 -13.15 19.91
C LEU A 34 -2.94 -12.20 21.05
N ARG A 35 -3.90 -11.86 21.92
CA ARG A 35 -3.65 -11.06 23.13
C ARG A 35 -2.63 -11.75 24.04
N ASP A 36 -2.82 -13.04 24.30
CA ASP A 36 -1.94 -13.80 25.20
C ASP A 36 -0.52 -13.97 24.61
N MET A 37 -0.39 -13.92 23.28
CA MET A 37 0.90 -13.86 22.57
C MET A 37 1.53 -12.44 22.56
N GLY A 38 0.86 -11.44 23.12
CA GLY A 38 1.35 -10.06 23.21
C GLY A 38 1.17 -9.25 21.92
N VAL A 39 0.27 -9.67 21.02
CA VAL A 39 -0.12 -8.85 19.86
C VAL A 39 -0.81 -7.58 20.35
N THR A 40 -0.36 -6.43 19.87
CA THR A 40 -0.88 -5.12 20.31
C THR A 40 -1.80 -4.47 19.30
N THR A 41 -1.69 -4.86 18.03
CA THR A 41 -2.31 -4.14 16.92
C THR A 41 -2.97 -5.13 15.96
N LEU A 42 -4.14 -4.74 15.42
CA LEU A 42 -4.85 -5.46 14.39
C LEU A 42 -5.10 -4.53 13.20
N THR A 43 -4.83 -4.98 11.98
CA THR A 43 -5.33 -4.31 10.76
C THR A 43 -6.60 -5.01 10.32
N VAL A 44 -7.72 -4.28 10.32
CA VAL A 44 -9.07 -4.82 10.12
C VAL A 44 -9.70 -4.19 8.87
N SER A 45 -10.33 -4.99 8.02
CA SER A 45 -10.97 -4.53 6.78
C SER A 45 -12.48 -4.29 6.89
N HIS A 46 -13.14 -4.62 8.00
CA HIS A 46 -14.59 -4.44 8.15
C HIS A 46 -14.95 -3.81 9.49
N SER A 47 -15.79 -2.78 9.46
CA SER A 47 -16.29 -2.11 10.67
C SER A 47 -17.09 -3.03 11.58
N LEU A 48 -17.86 -3.98 11.02
CA LEU A 48 -18.57 -4.98 11.81
C LEU A 48 -17.63 -5.85 12.65
N LEU A 49 -16.46 -6.20 12.10
CA LEU A 49 -15.44 -6.95 12.85
C LEU A 49 -14.76 -6.07 13.92
N ALA A 50 -14.47 -4.81 13.61
CA ALA A 50 -13.95 -3.87 14.61
C ALA A 50 -14.92 -3.67 15.78
N ASN A 51 -16.21 -3.44 15.49
CA ASN A 51 -17.27 -3.34 16.49
C ASN A 51 -17.40 -4.61 17.33
N PHE A 52 -17.29 -5.80 16.70
CA PHE A 52 -17.27 -7.07 17.42
C PHE A 52 -16.06 -7.19 18.36
N ILE A 53 -14.86 -6.82 17.90
CA ILE A 53 -13.65 -6.83 18.74
C ILE A 53 -13.85 -5.93 19.97
N ARG A 54 -14.41 -4.73 19.77
CA ARG A 54 -14.70 -3.78 20.85
C ARG A 54 -15.78 -4.27 21.80
N SER A 55 -16.87 -4.86 21.31
CA SER A 55 -17.96 -5.37 22.16
C SER A 55 -17.54 -6.52 23.05
N LYS A 56 -16.48 -7.23 22.69
CA LYS A 56 -15.84 -8.28 23.51
C LYS A 56 -14.82 -7.73 24.52
N GLY A 57 -14.61 -6.43 24.59
CA GLY A 57 -13.72 -5.78 25.55
C GLY A 57 -12.23 -5.89 25.20
N PHE A 58 -11.88 -6.21 23.95
CA PHE A 58 -10.47 -6.24 23.54
C PHE A 58 -9.92 -4.83 23.29
N THR A 59 -8.71 -4.58 23.80
CA THR A 59 -8.03 -3.28 23.77
C THR A 59 -6.90 -3.22 22.73
N PHE A 60 -6.96 -4.02 21.66
CA PHE A 60 -6.01 -3.91 20.56
C PHE A 60 -6.09 -2.51 19.92
N GLU A 61 -4.97 -1.98 19.46
CA GLU A 61 -4.98 -0.88 18.51
C GLU A 61 -5.55 -1.39 17.17
N ILE A 62 -6.64 -0.81 16.67
CA ILE A 62 -7.29 -1.24 15.42
C ILE A 62 -6.98 -0.23 14.31
N ALA A 63 -6.22 -0.66 13.32
CA ALA A 63 -5.95 0.11 12.11
C ALA A 63 -6.86 -0.32 10.97
N CYS A 64 -7.30 0.62 10.13
CA CYS A 64 -8.02 0.25 8.91
C CYS A 64 -7.06 -0.46 7.93
N SER A 65 -7.61 -1.28 7.05
CA SER A 65 -6.85 -1.88 5.96
C SER A 65 -6.72 -0.90 4.79
N LEU A 66 -5.69 -1.03 3.97
CA LEU A 66 -5.67 -0.38 2.64
C LEU A 66 -6.86 -0.81 1.78
N ASN A 67 -7.39 -2.03 2.00
CA ASN A 67 -8.60 -2.52 1.34
C ASN A 67 -9.88 -1.77 1.77
N ASN A 68 -9.77 -0.79 2.67
CA ASN A 68 -10.88 0.09 3.02
C ASN A 68 -11.00 1.33 2.13
N PHE A 69 -9.98 1.64 1.32
CA PHE A 69 -9.99 2.77 0.37
C PHE A 69 -10.35 4.10 1.06
N VAL A 70 -9.64 4.45 2.14
CA VAL A 70 -9.91 5.70 2.89
C VAL A 70 -9.39 6.89 2.09
N ASN A 71 -10.29 7.52 1.33
CA ASN A 71 -9.99 8.59 0.37
C ASN A 71 -10.72 9.91 0.68
N SER A 72 -11.31 10.05 1.86
CA SER A 72 -11.96 11.28 2.31
C SER A 72 -11.94 11.39 3.84
N VAL A 73 -12.08 12.61 4.35
CA VAL A 73 -12.22 12.87 5.79
C VAL A 73 -13.46 12.20 6.35
N ASP A 74 -14.61 12.32 5.68
CA ASP A 74 -15.86 11.70 6.13
C ASP A 74 -15.72 10.18 6.27
N ARG A 75 -15.08 9.54 5.29
CA ARG A 75 -14.83 8.10 5.33
C ARG A 75 -13.91 7.74 6.49
N ALA A 76 -12.84 8.51 6.73
CA ALA A 76 -11.96 8.31 7.87
C ALA A 76 -12.73 8.44 9.21
N MET A 77 -13.57 9.47 9.36
CA MET A 77 -14.40 9.68 10.56
C MET A 77 -15.39 8.53 10.82
N LEU A 78 -15.99 7.95 9.76
CA LEU A 78 -16.83 6.76 9.90
C LEU A 78 -16.06 5.54 10.44
N PHE A 79 -14.80 5.36 10.03
CA PHE A 79 -13.93 4.33 10.61
C PHE A 79 -13.63 4.61 12.08
N ILE A 80 -13.27 5.85 12.45
CA ILE A 80 -13.04 6.20 13.87
C ILE A 80 -14.30 5.94 14.72
N GLY A 81 -15.47 6.37 14.23
CA GLY A 81 -16.75 6.11 14.89
C GLY A 81 -17.11 4.63 15.01
N SER A 82 -16.45 3.75 14.24
CA SER A 82 -16.60 2.29 14.27
C SER A 82 -15.49 1.59 15.08
N GLY A 83 -14.75 2.34 15.92
CA GLY A 83 -13.78 1.78 16.87
C GLY A 83 -12.36 1.59 16.35
N TYR A 84 -12.01 2.23 15.23
CA TYR A 84 -10.63 2.26 14.70
C TYR A 84 -9.82 3.35 15.39
N ASP A 85 -8.55 3.05 15.68
CA ASP A 85 -7.59 3.94 16.34
C ASP A 85 -6.51 4.46 15.38
N ARG A 86 -6.50 4.00 14.13
CA ARG A 86 -5.49 4.38 13.13
C ARG A 86 -6.04 4.32 11.72
N ILE A 87 -5.74 5.36 10.94
CA ILE A 87 -6.15 5.48 9.53
C ILE A 87 -4.96 5.20 8.62
N ILE A 88 -5.13 4.26 7.70
CA ILE A 88 -4.25 4.06 6.56
C ILE A 88 -4.91 4.72 5.34
N VAL A 89 -4.27 5.76 4.80
CA VAL A 89 -4.79 6.51 3.66
C VAL A 89 -4.70 5.67 2.40
N ASP A 90 -5.72 5.79 1.54
CA ASP A 90 -5.72 5.13 0.25
C ASP A 90 -4.49 5.51 -0.58
N GLU A 91 -3.89 4.52 -1.23
CA GLU A 91 -2.67 4.67 -2.03
C GLU A 91 -2.86 5.49 -3.29
N ASP A 92 -4.08 5.54 -3.82
CA ASP A 92 -4.42 6.47 -4.90
C ASP A 92 -4.40 7.92 -4.42
N GLU A 93 -4.46 8.18 -3.11
CA GLU A 93 -4.47 9.53 -2.54
C GLU A 93 -3.14 9.93 -1.90
N HIS A 94 -2.07 9.13 -2.03
CA HIS A 94 -0.76 9.46 -1.44
C HIS A 94 -0.13 10.73 -2.00
N ARG A 95 -0.51 11.19 -3.18
CA ARG A 95 -0.03 12.48 -3.72
C ARG A 95 -0.93 13.66 -3.33
N ASN A 96 -2.04 13.39 -2.65
CA ASN A 96 -2.98 14.40 -2.17
C ASN A 96 -2.63 14.83 -0.74
N ILE A 97 -1.52 15.56 -0.58
CA ILE A 97 -1.01 16.02 0.72
C ILE A 97 -2.06 16.82 1.51
N LYS A 98 -2.90 17.60 0.83
CA LYS A 98 -3.99 18.37 1.47
C LYS A 98 -5.04 17.46 2.09
N LEU A 99 -5.40 16.37 1.42
CA LEU A 99 -6.32 15.38 1.99
C LEU A 99 -5.68 14.66 3.19
N ILE A 100 -4.42 14.24 3.08
CA ILE A 100 -3.69 13.59 4.18
C ILE A 100 -3.68 14.49 5.42
N GLN A 101 -3.32 15.76 5.25
CA GLN A 101 -3.35 16.75 6.33
C GLN A 101 -4.75 16.94 6.91
N SER A 102 -5.78 17.05 6.05
CA SER A 102 -7.17 17.16 6.50
C SER A 102 -7.62 15.94 7.32
N ILE A 103 -7.23 14.73 6.93
CA ILE A 103 -7.52 13.50 7.69
C ILE A 103 -6.85 13.56 9.06
N TYR A 104 -5.57 13.93 9.12
CA TYR A 104 -4.85 14.08 10.39
C TYR A 104 -5.52 15.12 11.29
N ASP A 105 -5.86 16.28 10.74
CA ASP A 105 -6.43 17.39 11.49
C ASP A 105 -7.81 17.10 12.05
N CYS A 106 -8.65 16.38 11.32
CA CYS A 106 -10.00 16.05 11.75
C CYS A 106 -10.06 14.80 12.63
N CYS A 107 -9.32 13.73 12.31
CA CYS A 107 -9.45 12.45 13.01
C CYS A 107 -8.62 12.38 14.29
N LYS A 108 -7.53 13.17 14.41
CA LYS A 108 -6.62 13.19 15.58
C LYS A 108 -6.13 11.81 16.03
N VAL A 109 -6.01 10.88 15.09
CA VAL A 109 -5.40 9.55 15.29
C VAL A 109 -4.15 9.43 14.41
N PRO A 110 -3.26 8.45 14.68
CA PRO A 110 -2.16 8.15 13.77
C PRO A 110 -2.64 7.96 12.32
N VAL A 111 -1.90 8.59 11.40
CA VAL A 111 -2.08 8.46 9.96
C VAL A 111 -0.91 7.66 9.39
N GLU A 112 -1.22 6.67 8.57
CA GLU A 112 -0.29 5.74 7.95
C GLU A 112 -0.42 5.76 6.42
N ILE A 113 0.71 5.64 5.71
CA ILE A 113 0.74 5.46 4.24
C ILE A 113 1.60 4.27 3.84
N LEU A 114 1.37 3.72 2.64
CA LEU A 114 2.16 2.65 2.04
C LEU A 114 3.17 3.24 1.06
N LEU A 115 4.44 2.86 1.16
CA LEU A 115 5.50 3.58 0.46
C LEU A 115 5.87 2.99 -0.91
N ASN A 116 6.16 1.70 -0.97
CA ASN A 116 6.83 1.08 -2.12
C ASN A 116 5.91 0.36 -3.11
N ASN A 117 4.60 0.65 -3.10
CA ASN A 117 3.66 -0.07 -3.95
C ASN A 117 3.57 0.54 -5.35
N GLY A 118 4.12 -0.16 -6.34
CA GLY A 118 4.07 0.24 -7.75
C GLY A 118 2.77 -0.13 -8.46
N CYS A 119 1.63 -0.21 -7.75
CA CYS A 119 0.35 -0.52 -8.40
C CYS A 119 -0.09 0.62 -9.34
N VAL A 120 -0.83 0.25 -10.38
CA VAL A 120 -1.44 1.21 -11.30
C VAL A 120 -2.38 2.13 -10.52
N HIS A 121 -2.18 3.43 -10.67
CA HIS A 121 -3.00 4.46 -10.05
C HIS A 121 -4.46 4.39 -10.53
N ARG A 122 -5.42 4.46 -9.59
CA ARG A 122 -6.87 4.34 -9.84
C ARG A 122 -7.25 3.08 -10.64
N CYS A 123 -6.57 1.97 -10.36
CA CYS A 123 -6.77 0.71 -11.07
C CYS A 123 -8.20 0.16 -10.89
N ILE A 124 -8.93 0.02 -11.99
CA ILE A 124 -10.29 -0.53 -12.02
C ILE A 124 -10.37 -2.00 -11.54
N ASN A 125 -9.26 -2.73 -11.60
CA ASN A 125 -9.19 -4.13 -11.20
C ASN A 125 -8.79 -4.32 -9.74
N ARG A 126 -8.57 -3.26 -8.95
CA ARG A 126 -8.02 -3.36 -7.60
C ARG A 126 -8.89 -4.17 -6.65
N ILE A 127 -10.22 -3.97 -6.65
CA ILE A 127 -11.16 -4.75 -5.83
C ILE A 127 -11.13 -6.23 -6.23
N SER A 128 -11.22 -6.51 -7.53
CA SER A 128 -11.18 -7.88 -8.06
C SER A 128 -9.84 -8.57 -7.77
N HIS A 129 -8.73 -7.83 -7.80
CA HIS A 129 -7.42 -8.36 -7.44
C HIS A 129 -7.36 -8.76 -5.96
N GLN A 130 -7.87 -7.91 -5.06
CA GLN A 130 -7.89 -8.21 -3.63
C GLN A 130 -8.89 -9.33 -3.28
N SER A 131 -9.99 -9.47 -4.02
CA SER A 131 -10.99 -10.51 -3.75
C SER A 131 -10.46 -11.92 -4.03
N ILE A 132 -9.56 -12.09 -5.01
CA ILE A 132 -8.89 -13.38 -5.27
C ILE A 132 -8.14 -13.89 -4.04
N PHE A 133 -7.52 -13.00 -3.26
CA PHE A 133 -6.83 -13.38 -2.02
C PHE A 133 -7.77 -13.62 -0.83
N ALA A 134 -8.98 -13.05 -0.86
CA ALA A 134 -9.96 -13.23 0.21
C ALA A 134 -10.78 -14.52 0.08
N GLN A 135 -10.89 -15.10 -1.11
CA GLN A 135 -11.67 -16.33 -1.33
C GLN A 135 -10.96 -17.53 -0.70
N SER A 136 -11.54 -18.09 0.36
CA SER A 136 -10.97 -19.26 1.05
C SER A 136 -11.13 -20.57 0.27
N ASN A 137 -12.10 -20.63 -0.64
CA ASN A 137 -12.50 -21.86 -1.34
C ASN A 137 -11.80 -22.02 -2.71
N LEU A 138 -10.98 -21.04 -3.11
CA LEU A 138 -10.16 -21.18 -4.31
C LEU A 138 -8.94 -22.03 -3.99
N GLU A 139 -8.80 -23.13 -4.74
CA GLU A 139 -7.60 -23.95 -4.78
C GLU A 139 -6.38 -23.10 -5.14
N ALA A 140 -5.21 -23.48 -4.63
CA ALA A 140 -3.98 -22.70 -4.77
C ALA A 140 -3.62 -22.42 -6.24
N ASP A 141 -3.75 -23.43 -7.10
CA ASP A 141 -3.44 -23.32 -8.53
C ASP A 141 -4.41 -22.42 -9.30
N GLU A 142 -5.70 -22.48 -8.96
CA GLU A 142 -6.71 -21.63 -9.59
C GLU A 142 -6.52 -20.17 -9.17
N ARG A 143 -6.28 -19.93 -7.88
CA ARG A 143 -5.92 -18.61 -7.36
C ARG A 143 -4.69 -18.04 -8.06
N LEU A 144 -3.67 -18.87 -8.27
CA LEU A 144 -2.45 -18.48 -8.97
C LEU A 144 -2.74 -18.06 -10.42
N LYS A 145 -3.56 -18.82 -11.16
CA LYS A 145 -3.98 -18.48 -12.54
C LYS A 145 -4.81 -17.18 -12.61
N LEU A 146 -5.68 -16.93 -11.64
CA LEU A 146 -6.45 -15.68 -11.60
C LEU A 146 -5.55 -14.48 -11.30
N CYS A 147 -4.62 -14.63 -10.35
CA CYS A 147 -3.60 -13.62 -10.08
C CYS A 147 -2.74 -13.34 -11.32
N GLN A 148 -2.35 -14.37 -12.08
CA GLN A 148 -1.59 -14.21 -13.34
C GLN A 148 -2.30 -13.27 -14.30
N LYS A 149 -3.60 -13.48 -14.53
CA LYS A 149 -4.38 -12.69 -15.47
C LYS A 149 -4.46 -11.21 -15.06
N MET A 150 -4.55 -10.95 -13.76
CA MET A 150 -4.56 -9.58 -13.24
C MET A 150 -3.19 -8.91 -13.37
N VAL A 151 -2.12 -9.64 -13.02
CA VAL A 151 -0.74 -9.15 -13.11
C VAL A 151 -0.33 -8.90 -14.56
N SER A 152 -0.70 -9.78 -15.50
CA SER A 152 -0.38 -9.58 -16.92
C SER A 152 -1.05 -8.33 -17.48
N THR A 153 -2.25 -8.00 -17.00
CA THR A 153 -2.95 -6.76 -17.37
C THR A 153 -2.17 -5.52 -16.93
N CYS A 154 -1.72 -5.45 -15.66
CA CYS A 154 -0.94 -4.29 -15.22
C CYS A 154 0.47 -4.26 -15.82
N HIS A 155 1.11 -5.41 -16.04
CA HIS A 155 2.37 -5.50 -16.78
C HIS A 155 2.25 -4.91 -18.19
N SER A 156 1.18 -5.25 -18.92
CA SER A 156 0.92 -4.72 -20.26
C SER A 156 0.82 -3.19 -20.25
N LEU A 157 0.09 -2.61 -19.27
CA LEU A 157 -0.04 -1.15 -19.13
C LEU A 157 1.30 -0.45 -18.87
N PHE A 158 2.16 -1.03 -18.02
CA PHE A 158 3.49 -0.44 -17.77
C PHE A 158 4.41 -0.51 -18.99
N ASN A 159 4.32 -1.59 -19.78
CA ASN A 159 5.15 -1.74 -20.99
C ASN A 159 4.68 -0.85 -22.14
N SER A 160 3.37 -0.61 -22.26
CA SER A 160 2.79 0.20 -23.33
C SER A 160 2.91 1.69 -23.08
N ASP A 161 2.87 2.13 -21.82
CA ASP A 161 2.90 3.54 -21.46
C ASP A 161 3.73 3.78 -20.18
N PHE A 162 4.93 4.34 -20.34
CA PHE A 162 5.82 4.67 -19.22
C PHE A 162 5.22 5.71 -18.26
N SER A 163 4.29 6.56 -18.73
CA SER A 163 3.58 7.48 -17.83
C SER A 163 2.81 6.72 -16.74
N THR A 164 2.38 5.48 -17.01
CA THR A 164 1.74 4.61 -16.02
C THR A 164 2.66 4.37 -14.82
N PHE A 165 3.96 4.18 -15.04
CA PHE A 165 4.94 4.04 -13.96
C PHE A 165 5.12 5.34 -13.18
N LEU A 166 5.19 6.48 -13.87
CA LEU A 166 5.30 7.80 -13.22
C LEU A 166 4.09 8.12 -12.35
N LYS A 167 2.89 7.71 -12.76
CA LYS A 167 1.63 7.91 -12.02
C LYS A 167 1.43 6.92 -10.87
N ALA A 168 2.10 5.77 -10.89
CA ALA A 168 1.88 4.69 -9.93
C ALA A 168 2.04 5.12 -8.47
N ASN A 169 1.43 4.35 -7.56
CA ASN A 169 1.18 4.76 -6.17
C ASN A 169 2.41 4.64 -5.23
N TRP A 170 3.62 4.61 -5.78
CA TRP A 170 4.83 4.58 -4.99
C TRP A 170 5.24 5.98 -4.53
N VAL A 171 5.95 6.02 -3.41
CA VAL A 171 6.44 7.22 -2.73
C VAL A 171 7.95 7.29 -2.88
N ARG A 172 8.47 8.47 -3.22
CA ARG A 172 9.92 8.71 -3.29
C ARG A 172 10.49 8.89 -1.87
N PRO A 173 11.66 8.28 -1.52
CA PRO A 173 12.26 8.40 -0.20
C PRO A 173 12.49 9.85 0.27
N GLU A 174 12.86 10.74 -0.64
CA GLU A 174 13.08 12.17 -0.40
C GLU A 174 11.79 12.89 0.06
N ASP A 175 10.62 12.38 -0.34
CA ASP A 175 9.34 13.00 -0.04
C ASP A 175 8.80 12.62 1.35
N ILE A 176 9.47 11.71 2.09
CA ILE A 176 9.06 11.29 3.45
C ILE A 176 8.86 12.48 4.39
N LYS A 177 9.73 13.51 4.31
CA LYS A 177 9.60 14.74 5.12
C LYS A 177 8.31 15.49 4.82
N ARG A 178 7.84 15.46 3.57
CA ARG A 178 6.59 16.09 3.16
C ARG A 178 5.40 15.41 3.82
N TYR A 179 5.40 14.09 3.89
CA TYR A 179 4.37 13.31 4.57
C TYR A 179 4.37 13.52 6.09
N MET A 180 5.55 13.55 6.71
CA MET A 180 5.65 13.85 8.16
C MET A 180 5.09 15.24 8.47
N ALA A 181 5.42 16.24 7.65
CA ALA A 181 4.87 17.59 7.78
C ALA A 181 3.34 17.64 7.58
N ALA A 182 2.79 16.69 6.81
CA ALA A 182 1.36 16.51 6.60
C ALA A 182 0.63 15.74 7.74
N GLY A 183 1.34 15.38 8.81
CA GLY A 183 0.79 14.63 9.95
C GLY A 183 0.87 13.10 9.84
N VAL A 184 1.57 12.56 8.83
CA VAL A 184 1.83 11.11 8.75
C VAL A 184 2.86 10.70 9.81
N THR A 185 2.49 9.75 10.66
CA THR A 185 3.34 9.28 11.77
C THR A 185 3.84 7.85 11.56
N LEU A 186 3.25 7.12 10.62
CA LEU A 186 3.55 5.72 10.37
C LEU A 186 3.71 5.46 8.86
N PHE A 187 4.68 4.61 8.53
CA PHE A 187 5.01 4.29 7.16
C PHE A 187 5.08 2.77 7.00
N LYS A 188 4.42 2.25 5.97
CA LYS A 188 4.35 0.82 5.70
C LYS A 188 5.09 0.45 4.43
N LEU A 189 5.75 -0.71 4.47
CA LEU A 189 6.36 -1.33 3.30
C LEU A 189 5.53 -2.56 2.86
N VAL A 190 5.36 -2.69 1.55
CA VAL A 190 4.96 -3.90 0.83
C VAL A 190 6.07 -4.93 0.94
N SER A 191 5.76 -6.12 1.44
CA SER A 191 6.77 -7.13 1.78
C SER A 191 6.28 -8.58 1.74
N ARG A 192 5.02 -8.88 1.41
CA ARG A 192 4.43 -10.22 1.56
C ARG A 192 5.20 -11.30 0.81
N THR A 193 5.72 -10.97 -0.37
CA THR A 193 6.49 -11.90 -1.23
C THR A 193 7.97 -11.51 -1.33
N ALA A 194 8.41 -10.49 -0.58
CA ALA A 194 9.78 -9.98 -0.64
C ALA A 194 10.73 -10.84 0.19
N LEU A 195 11.99 -10.92 -0.25
CA LEU A 195 13.07 -11.51 0.55
C LEU A 195 13.45 -10.58 1.70
N THR A 196 13.93 -11.15 2.81
CA THR A 196 14.41 -10.38 3.97
C THR A 196 15.39 -9.28 3.58
N ASP A 197 16.38 -9.60 2.74
CA ASP A 197 17.39 -8.62 2.30
C ASP A 197 16.78 -7.47 1.51
N SER A 198 15.79 -7.75 0.66
CA SER A 198 15.05 -6.70 -0.06
C SER A 198 14.23 -5.82 0.88
N ILE A 199 13.67 -6.39 1.95
CA ILE A 199 12.94 -5.62 2.97
C ILE A 199 13.91 -4.72 3.74
N LEU A 200 15.06 -5.25 4.16
CA LEU A 200 16.09 -4.49 4.88
C LEU A 200 16.68 -3.37 4.00
N GLN A 201 16.92 -3.64 2.73
CA GLN A 201 17.37 -2.64 1.77
C GLN A 201 16.37 -1.50 1.64
N ARG A 202 15.08 -1.81 1.43
CA ARG A 202 14.00 -0.81 1.34
C ARG A 202 13.88 -0.01 2.63
N LEU A 203 13.95 -0.68 3.77
CA LEU A 203 13.91 -0.02 5.07
C LEU A 203 15.06 0.97 5.22
N ALA A 204 16.28 0.59 4.84
CA ALA A 204 17.44 1.49 4.87
C ALA A 204 17.25 2.70 3.95
N ILE A 205 16.77 2.48 2.72
CA ILE A 205 16.48 3.54 1.72
C ILE A 205 15.46 4.55 2.24
N TYR A 206 14.31 4.09 2.76
CA TYR A 206 13.30 5.02 3.27
C TYR A 206 13.73 5.69 4.58
N SER A 207 14.52 5.00 5.41
CA SER A 207 15.02 5.57 6.66
C SER A 207 16.08 6.66 6.41
N SER A 208 16.88 6.58 5.34
CA SER A 208 17.82 7.62 4.98
C SER A 208 17.15 8.87 4.40
N GLN A 209 15.91 8.76 3.92
CA GLN A 209 15.14 9.85 3.28
C GLN A 209 15.86 10.49 2.09
N ALA A 210 16.78 9.74 1.48
CA ALA A 210 17.59 10.15 0.35
C ALA A 210 18.19 8.90 -0.29
N TYR A 211 18.10 8.81 -1.62
CA TYR A 211 18.60 7.67 -2.37
C TYR A 211 18.97 8.03 -3.81
N SER A 212 20.20 7.69 -4.19
CA SER A 212 20.70 7.79 -5.55
C SER A 212 20.93 6.39 -6.12
N GLY A 213 20.44 6.15 -7.34
CA GLY A 213 20.54 4.86 -8.04
C GLY A 213 19.18 4.38 -8.57
N ASN A 214 19.08 3.07 -8.82
CA ASN A 214 17.89 2.50 -9.48
C ASN A 214 16.62 2.63 -8.64
N VAL A 215 15.57 3.26 -9.19
CA VAL A 215 14.23 3.36 -8.58
C VAL A 215 13.63 1.99 -8.22
N LEU A 216 13.95 0.95 -8.99
CA LEU A 216 13.42 -0.41 -8.77
C LEU A 216 13.99 -1.09 -7.52
N ASN A 217 15.01 -0.51 -6.87
CA ASN A 217 15.52 -1.02 -5.61
C ASN A 217 14.53 -0.79 -4.45
N TYR A 218 13.63 0.19 -4.59
CA TYR A 218 12.62 0.46 -3.57
C TYR A 218 11.18 0.51 -4.08
N VAL A 219 10.91 0.38 -5.38
CA VAL A 219 9.55 0.26 -5.93
C VAL A 219 9.27 -1.19 -6.32
N SER A 220 8.10 -1.72 -5.96
CA SER A 220 7.73 -3.10 -6.28
C SER A 220 6.23 -3.29 -6.47
N VAL A 221 5.86 -4.29 -7.27
CA VAL A 221 4.50 -4.85 -7.27
C VAL A 221 4.55 -6.20 -6.57
N GLU A 222 3.64 -6.40 -5.62
CA GLU A 222 3.49 -7.69 -4.95
C GLU A 222 2.94 -8.72 -5.93
N CYS A 223 3.82 -9.62 -6.37
CA CYS A 223 3.51 -10.63 -7.37
C CYS A 223 4.38 -11.88 -7.11
N PRO A 224 3.85 -13.11 -7.24
CA PRO A 224 4.64 -14.33 -7.12
C PRO A 224 5.82 -14.36 -8.11
N LYS A 225 6.97 -14.85 -7.65
CA LYS A 225 8.25 -14.76 -8.38
C LYS A 225 8.26 -15.57 -9.68
N GLU A 226 7.44 -16.60 -9.73
CA GLU A 226 7.23 -17.49 -10.87
C GLU A 226 6.78 -16.71 -12.12
N PHE A 227 6.30 -15.47 -11.97
CA PHE A 227 5.77 -14.65 -13.05
C PHE A 227 6.77 -13.81 -13.83
N TYR A 228 7.92 -13.48 -13.25
CA TYR A 228 8.95 -12.69 -13.95
C TYR A 228 10.14 -13.53 -14.42
N ALA A 229 10.18 -14.81 -14.07
CA ALA A 229 11.30 -15.70 -14.39
C ALA A 229 11.56 -15.86 -15.91
N SER A 230 10.58 -15.55 -16.76
CA SER A 230 10.69 -15.64 -18.23
C SER A 230 10.85 -14.30 -18.95
N SER A 231 10.79 -13.16 -18.24
CA SER A 231 10.89 -11.83 -18.86
C SER A 231 12.32 -11.30 -18.83
N LYS A 232 12.76 -10.65 -19.91
CA LYS A 232 14.04 -9.89 -19.95
C LYS A 232 13.95 -8.57 -19.17
N THR A 233 12.75 -8.08 -18.91
CA THR A 233 12.47 -6.83 -18.19
C THR A 233 11.69 -7.10 -16.91
N THR A 234 11.76 -6.18 -15.94
CA THR A 234 10.93 -6.27 -14.73
C THR A 234 9.43 -6.10 -15.04
N HIS A 235 8.58 -6.21 -14.02
CA HIS A 235 7.14 -5.94 -14.13
C HIS A 235 6.81 -4.60 -14.79
N PHE A 236 7.68 -3.60 -14.66
CA PHE A 236 7.44 -2.24 -15.14
C PHE A 236 7.90 -2.03 -16.59
N GLY A 237 8.43 -3.05 -17.25
CA GLY A 237 8.90 -2.94 -18.64
C GLY A 237 10.24 -2.24 -18.81
N PHE A 238 11.01 -2.09 -17.73
CA PHE A 238 12.38 -1.60 -17.72
C PHE A 238 13.19 -2.22 -16.57
N ASN A 239 14.51 -2.08 -16.61
CA ASN A 239 15.45 -2.68 -15.65
C ASN A 239 16.20 -1.64 -14.82
N TYR A 240 16.42 -0.44 -15.36
CA TYR A 240 17.10 0.63 -14.65
C TYR A 240 16.50 2.00 -14.98
N LEU A 241 16.29 2.80 -13.94
CA LEU A 241 16.05 4.24 -14.05
C LEU A 241 16.66 4.92 -12.83
N ASP A 242 17.58 5.83 -13.07
CA ASP A 242 18.19 6.60 -11.99
C ASP A 242 17.18 7.59 -11.38
N THR A 243 17.20 7.68 -10.06
CA THR A 243 16.29 8.56 -9.30
C THR A 243 16.52 10.04 -9.60
N GLU A 244 17.70 10.43 -10.05
CA GLU A 244 17.98 11.83 -10.41
C GLU A 244 17.05 12.34 -11.53
N HIS A 245 16.76 11.48 -12.52
CA HIS A 245 15.90 11.83 -13.65
C HIS A 245 14.43 12.00 -13.27
N LEU A 246 14.03 11.51 -12.10
CA LEU A 246 12.67 11.65 -11.58
C LEU A 246 12.47 12.95 -10.80
N SER A 247 13.54 13.60 -10.34
CA SER A 247 13.43 14.76 -9.45
C SER A 247 12.64 15.94 -10.05
N PRO A 248 12.90 16.37 -11.30
CA PRO A 248 12.11 17.45 -11.91
C PRO A 248 10.62 17.12 -12.05
N TYR A 249 10.29 15.83 -12.26
CA TYR A 249 8.90 15.39 -12.31
C TYR A 249 8.22 15.51 -10.94
N PHE A 250 8.87 15.05 -9.87
CA PHE A 250 8.31 15.18 -8.51
C PHE A 250 8.22 16.63 -8.06
N ASP A 251 9.19 17.47 -8.40
CA ASP A 251 9.11 18.91 -8.12
C ASP A 251 7.88 19.54 -8.78
N HIS A 252 7.58 19.15 -10.03
CA HIS A 252 6.34 19.56 -10.69
C HIS A 252 5.10 18.99 -9.99
N VAL A 253 5.08 17.69 -9.65
CA VAL A 253 3.97 17.04 -8.92
C VAL A 253 3.61 17.83 -7.67
N TRP A 254 4.61 18.31 -6.94
CA TRP A 254 4.42 18.96 -5.65
C TRP A 254 4.10 20.45 -5.70
N ASN A 255 4.51 21.15 -6.75
CA ASN A 255 4.39 22.61 -6.82
C ASN A 255 3.35 23.08 -7.84
N ASP A 256 3.25 22.41 -8.99
CA ASP A 256 2.55 22.94 -10.18
C ASP A 256 1.54 21.96 -10.80
N CYS A 257 1.29 20.82 -10.16
CA CYS A 257 0.38 19.81 -10.69
C CYS A 257 -1.08 20.30 -10.64
N PRO A 258 -1.78 20.40 -11.79
CA PRO A 258 -3.17 20.85 -11.83
C PRO A 258 -4.17 19.76 -11.36
N GLY A 259 -3.70 18.54 -11.06
CA GLY A 259 -4.53 17.41 -10.68
C GLY A 259 -5.04 16.61 -11.88
N ASP A 260 -6.29 16.14 -11.79
CA ASP A 260 -6.92 15.29 -12.80
C ASP A 260 -7.14 16.03 -14.14
N ASN A 261 -7.24 15.26 -15.23
CA ASN A 261 -7.51 15.75 -16.60
C ASN A 261 -6.42 16.61 -17.26
N CYS A 262 -5.14 16.35 -16.95
CA CYS A 262 -4.00 16.94 -17.67
C CYS A 262 -3.17 15.88 -18.42
N GLN A 263 -2.42 16.31 -19.44
CA GLN A 263 -1.51 15.45 -20.22
C GLN A 263 -0.04 15.55 -19.75
N ILE A 264 0.19 16.20 -18.61
CA ILE A 264 1.54 16.58 -18.17
C ILE A 264 2.40 15.35 -17.84
N CYS A 265 1.81 14.30 -17.25
CA CYS A 265 2.54 13.06 -16.98
C CYS A 265 3.06 12.39 -18.26
N ASN A 266 2.35 12.52 -19.39
CA ASN A 266 2.79 11.96 -20.67
C ASN A 266 3.99 12.75 -21.22
N GLN A 267 3.94 14.08 -21.11
CA GLN A 267 5.06 14.95 -21.50
C GLN A 267 6.32 14.68 -20.66
N TRP A 268 6.16 14.44 -19.35
CA TRP A 268 7.28 14.04 -18.48
C TRP A 268 7.79 12.65 -18.83
N ALA A 269 6.89 11.71 -19.16
CA ALA A 269 7.30 10.38 -19.61
C ALA A 269 8.19 10.47 -20.86
N GLU A 270 7.81 11.26 -21.87
CA GLU A 270 8.63 11.48 -23.07
C GLU A 270 10.01 12.06 -22.75
N LYS A 271 10.11 12.97 -21.77
CA LYS A 271 11.39 13.56 -21.35
C LYS A 271 12.29 12.59 -20.60
N ILE A 272 11.71 11.72 -19.78
CA ILE A 272 12.46 10.80 -18.90
C ILE A 272 12.80 9.49 -19.62
N PHE A 273 11.95 9.05 -20.55
CA PHE A 273 12.08 7.77 -21.23
C PHE A 273 13.45 7.51 -21.91
N PRO A 274 14.13 8.50 -22.51
CA PRO A 274 15.48 8.31 -23.06
C PRO A 274 16.54 7.85 -22.03
N HIS A 275 16.28 8.06 -20.74
CA HIS A 275 17.17 7.65 -19.63
C HIS A 275 16.81 6.28 -19.03
N VAL A 276 15.74 5.65 -19.51
CA VAL A 276 15.27 4.34 -19.04
C VAL A 276 16.02 3.23 -19.77
N GLN A 277 16.65 2.33 -19.03
CA GLN A 277 17.28 1.13 -19.60
C GLN A 277 16.30 -0.04 -19.54
N ARG A 278 15.99 -0.61 -20.70
CA ARG A 278 15.16 -1.81 -20.84
C ARG A 278 16.00 -3.06 -20.90
#